data_AF-A0A3C0GJH9-F1
#
_entry.id   AF-A0A3C0GJH9-F1
#
_cell.length_a   1.000
_cell.length_b   1.000
_cell.length_c   1.000
_cell.angle_alpha   90.00
_cell.angle_beta   90.00
_cell.angle_gamma   90.00
#
_symmetry.space_group_name_H-M   'P 1'
#
loop_
_entity.id
_entity.type
_entity.pdbx_description
1 polymer ?
#
loop_
_entity_poly.entity_id
_entity_poly.type
_entity_poly.pdbx_seq_one_letter_code
_entity_poly.pdbx_strand_id
1 'polypeptide(L)'
;MAEWHKDSDYNHAEEEWNIFLPLTKAYDTNTIWAESRPGKEDYTPMNAEVGDYYFWQGSKLMHGNKTNDTKKSRVSIDFRVMPYSHYKENDRTSTSNKTKMTIGHYFEICE
;
A
#
# COMPACT_ATOMS: atom_id res chain seq x y z
N MET A 1 -0.92 10.02 -12.56
CA MET A 1 -0.93 8.57 -12.30
C MET A 1 0.02 8.32 -11.15
N ALA A 2 -0.33 7.47 -10.18
CA ALA A 2 0.65 7.08 -9.17
C ALA A 2 1.78 6.31 -9.89
N GLU A 3 3.03 6.70 -9.62
CA GLU A 3 4.21 6.04 -10.17
C GLU A 3 4.26 4.58 -9.73
N TRP A 4 4.91 3.71 -10.50
CA TRP A 4 5.21 2.35 -10.05
C TRP A 4 6.32 2.41 -9.00
N HIS A 5 6.08 1.84 -7.82
CA HIS A 5 7.02 1.89 -6.71
C HIS A 5 6.85 0.71 -5.75
N LYS A 6 7.79 0.58 -4.82
CA LYS A 6 7.57 -0.07 -3.54
C LYS A 6 7.46 1.01 -2.47
N ASP A 7 6.67 0.81 -1.43
CA ASP A 7 6.59 1.81 -0.35
C ASP A 7 7.95 2.01 0.33
N SER A 8 8.85 1.01 0.31
CA SER A 8 10.23 1.14 0.79
C SER A 8 11.01 2.25 0.12
N ASP A 9 10.70 2.55 -1.15
CA ASP A 9 11.34 3.60 -1.93
C ASP A 9 10.97 5.00 -1.36
N TYR A 10 9.95 5.04 -0.51
CA TYR A 10 9.49 6.22 0.23
C TYR A 10 9.70 6.12 1.75
N ASN A 11 10.71 5.36 2.18
CA ASN A 11 11.14 5.18 3.57
C ASN A 11 10.23 4.33 4.47
N HIS A 12 9.20 3.68 3.93
CA HIS A 12 8.41 2.71 4.70
C HIS A 12 9.25 1.48 5.05
N ALA A 13 8.99 0.88 6.21
CA ALA A 13 9.65 -0.34 6.63
C ALA A 13 9.10 -1.56 5.88
N GLU A 14 9.98 -2.52 5.62
CA GLU A 14 9.63 -3.78 4.95
C GLU A 14 8.75 -4.69 5.82
N GLU A 15 8.69 -4.42 7.12
CA GLU A 15 7.83 -5.10 8.07
C GLU A 15 6.39 -4.55 8.09
N GLU A 16 6.13 -3.44 7.39
CA GLU A 16 4.76 -2.91 7.19
C GLU A 16 3.96 -3.79 6.23
N TRP A 17 2.70 -4.03 6.61
CA TRP A 17 1.70 -4.67 5.77
C TRP A 17 0.65 -3.64 5.37
N ASN A 18 0.33 -3.61 4.08
CA ASN A 18 -0.70 -2.77 3.52
C ASN A 18 -2.05 -3.48 3.60
N ILE A 19 -3.07 -2.74 3.98
CA ILE A 19 -4.47 -3.13 3.85
C ILE A 19 -5.11 -2.22 2.83
N PHE A 20 -5.45 -2.80 1.68
CA PHE A 20 -6.21 -2.12 0.63
C PHE A 20 -7.68 -2.51 0.75
N LEU A 21 -8.53 -1.56 1.13
CA LEU A 21 -9.96 -1.73 1.34
C LEU A 21 -10.76 -0.88 0.34
N PRO A 22 -11.24 -1.46 -0.77
CA PRO A 22 -12.11 -0.77 -1.71
C PRO A 22 -13.49 -0.44 -1.12
N LEU A 23 -13.92 0.81 -1.27
CA LEU A 23 -15.28 1.27 -0.95
C LEU A 23 -16.20 1.25 -2.19
N THR A 24 -15.63 0.97 -3.35
CA THR A 24 -16.29 0.73 -4.63
C THR A 24 -15.66 -0.51 -5.26
N LYS A 25 -16.39 -1.24 -6.11
CA LYS A 25 -15.83 -2.38 -6.85
C LYS A 25 -14.50 -2.01 -7.54
N ALA A 26 -13.45 -2.75 -7.20
CA ALA A 26 -12.11 -2.59 -7.74
C ALA A 26 -11.84 -3.74 -8.72
N TYR A 27 -11.61 -3.44 -9.99
CA TYR A 27 -11.43 -4.44 -11.04
C TYR A 27 -10.68 -3.86 -12.25
N ASP A 28 -10.00 -4.76 -12.97
CA ASP A 28 -9.34 -4.45 -14.23
C ASP A 28 -8.38 -3.24 -14.12
N THR A 29 -8.64 -2.15 -14.84
CA THR A 29 -7.75 -0.96 -14.85
C THR A 29 -8.01 0.03 -13.73
N ASN A 30 -9.08 -0.14 -12.93
CA ASN A 30 -9.39 0.75 -11.82
C ASN A 30 -8.86 0.28 -10.47
N THR A 31 -8.10 -0.82 -10.40
CA THR A 31 -7.52 -1.36 -9.16
C THR A 31 -5.99 -1.22 -9.09
N ILE A 32 -5.39 -1.58 -7.95
CA ILE A 32 -3.95 -1.68 -7.77
C ILE A 32 -3.44 -2.89 -8.56
N TRP A 33 -2.30 -2.71 -9.23
CA TRP A 33 -1.57 -3.80 -9.88
C TRP A 33 -0.26 -4.00 -9.13
N ALA A 34 0.04 -5.24 -8.76
CA ALA A 34 1.28 -5.58 -8.05
C ALA A 34 1.87 -6.88 -8.58
N GLU A 35 3.20 -7.01 -8.49
CA GLU A 35 3.88 -8.27 -8.76
C GLU A 35 3.56 -9.32 -7.68
N SER A 36 3.67 -10.60 -8.01
CA SER A 36 3.36 -11.68 -7.06
C SER A 36 4.49 -11.93 -6.05
N ARG A 37 5.72 -11.56 -6.40
CA ARG A 37 6.92 -11.64 -5.56
C ARG A 37 7.90 -10.52 -5.94
N PRO A 38 8.78 -10.08 -5.03
CA PRO A 38 9.73 -9.02 -5.31
C PRO A 38 10.58 -9.30 -6.55
N GLY A 39 10.57 -8.39 -7.52
CA GLY A 39 11.38 -8.43 -8.74
C GLY A 39 10.91 -9.43 -9.80
N LYS A 40 9.69 -9.96 -9.71
CA LYS A 40 9.16 -10.89 -10.73
C LYS A 40 8.51 -10.17 -11.91
N GLU A 41 8.09 -8.92 -11.71
CA GLU A 41 7.46 -8.08 -12.75
C GLU A 41 6.19 -8.70 -13.40
N ASP A 42 5.53 -9.64 -12.71
CA ASP A 42 4.33 -10.35 -13.18
C ASP A 42 3.04 -9.72 -12.66
N TYR A 43 2.86 -8.44 -12.97
CA TYR A 43 1.82 -7.61 -12.38
C TYR A 43 0.40 -8.15 -12.63
N THR A 44 -0.35 -8.36 -11.56
CA THR A 44 -1.76 -8.77 -11.60
C THR A 44 -2.66 -7.79 -10.86
N PRO A 45 -3.93 -7.64 -11.25
CA PRO A 45 -4.84 -6.71 -10.61
C PRO A 45 -5.37 -7.27 -9.28
N MET A 46 -5.47 -6.40 -8.28
CA MET A 46 -6.13 -6.69 -7.00
C MET A 46 -7.66 -6.52 -7.14
N ASN A 47 -8.32 -7.44 -7.83
CA ASN A 47 -9.77 -7.40 -8.04
C ASN A 47 -10.55 -7.73 -6.75
N ALA A 48 -11.48 -6.87 -6.36
CA ALA A 48 -12.27 -7.01 -5.14
C ALA A 48 -13.67 -6.40 -5.27
N GLU A 49 -14.66 -7.03 -4.63
CA GLU A 49 -15.99 -6.45 -4.44
C GLU A 49 -16.02 -5.53 -3.20
N VAL A 50 -17.10 -4.78 -3.03
CA VAL A 50 -17.29 -3.96 -1.82
C VAL A 50 -17.45 -4.88 -0.62
N GLY A 51 -16.61 -4.68 0.40
CA GLY A 51 -16.55 -5.53 1.61
C GLY A 51 -15.34 -6.47 1.62
N ASP A 52 -14.70 -6.70 0.47
CA ASP A 52 -13.43 -7.42 0.40
C ASP A 52 -12.26 -6.49 0.75
N TYR A 53 -11.12 -7.09 1.11
CA TYR A 53 -9.87 -6.35 1.29
C TYR A 53 -8.67 -7.22 0.90
N TYR A 54 -7.56 -6.55 0.58
CA TYR A 54 -6.26 -7.19 0.41
C TYR A 54 -5.37 -6.90 1.62
N PHE A 55 -4.71 -7.93 2.14
CA PHE A 55 -3.62 -7.82 3.10
C PHE A 55 -2.32 -8.25 2.41
N TRP A 56 -1.39 -7.31 2.19
CA TRP A 56 -0.28 -7.52 1.25
C TRP A 56 0.97 -6.70 1.62
N GLN A 57 2.08 -6.95 0.93
CA GLN A 57 3.40 -6.37 1.24
C GLN A 57 3.77 -5.26 0.26
N GLY A 58 3.07 -4.12 0.28
CA GLY A 58 3.32 -2.99 -0.63
C GLY A 58 4.70 -2.33 -0.44
N SER A 59 5.31 -2.51 0.74
CA SER A 59 6.70 -2.15 1.01
C SER A 59 7.72 -2.96 0.22
N LYS A 60 7.36 -4.17 -0.24
CA LYS A 60 8.27 -5.09 -0.94
C LYS A 60 7.93 -5.32 -2.40
N LEU A 61 6.65 -5.31 -2.72
CA LEU A 61 6.14 -5.64 -4.05
C LEU A 61 6.02 -4.38 -4.88
N MET A 62 6.69 -4.36 -6.03
CA MET A 62 6.51 -3.31 -7.03
C MET A 62 5.05 -3.26 -7.45
N HIS A 63 4.45 -2.08 -7.35
CA HIS A 63 3.03 -1.89 -7.61
C HIS A 63 2.72 -0.50 -8.15
N GLY A 64 1.54 -0.35 -8.73
CA GLY A 64 1.10 0.90 -9.33
C GLY A 64 -0.36 0.85 -9.76
N ASN A 65 -0.81 1.93 -10.41
CA ASN A 65 -2.14 1.99 -11.00
C ASN A 65 -2.03 2.17 -12.52
N LYS A 66 -2.96 1.57 -13.25
CA LYS A 66 -3.13 1.84 -14.69
C LYS A 66 -4.03 3.07 -14.89
N THR A 67 -4.03 3.61 -16.10
CA THR A 67 -5.08 4.54 -16.54
C THR A 67 -6.43 3.86 -16.40
N ASN A 68 -7.36 4.49 -15.68
CA ASN A 68 -8.67 3.90 -15.43
C ASN A 68 -9.59 4.06 -16.64
N ASP A 69 -9.79 2.96 -17.38
CA ASP A 69 -10.64 2.89 -18.57
C ASP A 69 -12.04 2.30 -18.28
N THR A 70 -12.31 1.93 -17.03
CA THR A 70 -13.59 1.31 -16.61
C THR A 70 -14.77 2.28 -16.58
N LYS A 71 -14.51 3.59 -16.72
CA LYS A 71 -15.51 4.68 -16.59
C LYS A 71 -16.21 4.72 -15.21
N LYS A 72 -15.61 4.07 -14.19
CA LYS A 72 -16.09 4.08 -12.80
C LYS A 72 -14.96 4.57 -11.90
N SER A 73 -15.26 5.51 -11.00
CA SER A 73 -14.31 5.94 -9.98
C SER A 73 -14.04 4.79 -9.00
N ARG A 74 -12.77 4.57 -8.66
CA ARG A 74 -12.38 3.77 -7.49
C ARG A 74 -12.25 4.69 -6.28
N VAL A 75 -12.94 4.36 -5.20
CA VAL A 75 -12.69 4.92 -3.87
C VAL A 75 -12.23 3.78 -2.96
N SER A 76 -11.19 4.02 -2.16
CA SER A 76 -10.60 3.02 -1.27
C SER A 76 -9.95 3.68 -0.07
N ILE A 77 -9.82 2.92 1.02
CA ILE A 77 -8.97 3.24 2.16
C ILE A 77 -7.72 2.37 2.06
N ASP A 78 -6.55 3.00 2.19
CA ASP A 78 -5.26 2.31 2.27
C ASP A 78 -4.61 2.70 3.60
N PHE A 79 -4.25 1.72 4.40
CA PHE A 79 -3.55 1.93 5.65
C PHE A 79 -2.55 0.81 5.90
N ARG A 80 -1.56 1.08 6.75
CA ARG A 80 -0.45 0.18 7.02
C ARG A 80 -0.46 -0.22 8.48
N VAL A 81 -0.14 -1.48 8.74
CA VAL A 81 0.01 -2.04 10.08
C VAL A 81 1.33 -2.78 10.18
N MET A 82 1.89 -2.83 11.39
CA MET A 82 3.11 -3.57 11.68
C MET A 82 2.98 -4.19 13.07
N PRO A 83 3.36 -5.47 13.27
CA PRO A 83 3.49 -6.02 14.61
C PRO A 83 4.50 -5.20 15.42
N TYR A 84 4.15 -4.83 16.65
CA TYR A 84 5.02 -4.02 17.50
C TYR A 84 6.42 -4.64 17.70
N SER A 85 6.51 -5.97 17.72
CA SER A 85 7.80 -6.69 17.80
C SER A 85 8.75 -6.44 16.63
N HIS A 86 8.25 -5.92 15.50
CA HIS A 86 9.05 -5.55 14.34
C HIS A 86 9.38 -4.05 14.29
N TYR A 87 8.75 -3.24 15.14
CA TYR A 87 9.05 -1.82 15.21
C TYR A 87 10.50 -1.59 15.66
N LYS A 88 11.17 -0.68 14.95
CA LYS A 88 12.52 -0.22 15.27
C LYS A 88 12.52 1.30 15.25
N GLU A 89 13.01 1.91 16.34
CA GLU A 89 13.24 3.34 16.38
C GLU A 89 14.16 3.75 15.22
N ASN A 90 13.84 4.86 14.56
CA ASN A 90 14.54 5.30 13.38
C ASN A 90 14.35 6.81 13.16
N ASP A 91 15.26 7.43 12.42
CA ASP A 91 15.22 8.86 12.10
C ASP A 91 14.56 9.16 10.73
N ARG A 92 13.85 8.19 10.15
CA ARG A 92 13.25 8.36 8.81
C ARG A 92 12.05 9.28 8.86
N THR A 93 11.78 9.90 7.72
CA THR A 93 10.61 10.75 7.53
C THR A 93 9.86 10.39 6.25
N SER A 94 8.54 10.58 6.26
CA SER A 94 7.70 10.44 5.06
C SER A 94 8.20 11.37 3.95
N THR A 95 8.20 10.91 2.72
CA THR A 95 8.70 11.70 1.59
C THR A 95 7.88 12.94 1.31
N SER A 96 6.55 12.84 1.45
CA SER A 96 5.56 13.89 1.16
C SER A 96 5.56 15.02 2.20
N ASN A 97 5.25 14.70 3.46
CA ASN A 97 5.00 15.70 4.51
C ASN A 97 6.12 15.82 5.54
N LYS A 98 7.22 15.07 5.38
CA LYS A 98 8.35 15.00 6.32
C LYS A 98 7.95 14.59 7.76
N THR A 99 6.81 13.90 7.93
CA THR A 99 6.39 13.30 9.20
C THR A 99 7.39 12.23 9.64
N LYS A 100 7.75 12.20 10.93
CA LYS A 100 8.63 11.16 11.49
C LYS A 100 7.97 9.79 11.44
N MET A 101 8.70 8.78 10.97
CA MET A 101 8.24 7.39 10.86
C MET A 101 8.41 6.64 12.20
N THR A 102 7.86 7.21 13.28
CA THR A 102 7.95 6.71 14.66
C THR A 102 6.58 6.73 15.34
N ILE A 103 6.49 6.07 16.50
CA ILE A 103 5.27 6.02 17.34
C ILE A 103 4.96 7.42 17.91
N GLY A 104 3.68 7.78 17.91
CA GLY A 104 3.19 9.12 18.30
C GLY A 104 3.25 10.14 17.16
N HIS A 105 3.74 9.74 15.98
CA HIS A 105 3.76 10.54 14.76
C HIS A 105 3.07 9.80 13.61
N TYR A 106 3.82 9.09 12.77
CA TYR A 106 3.24 8.31 11.68
C TYR A 106 2.50 7.06 12.19
N PHE A 107 2.99 6.46 13.26
CA PHE A 107 2.39 5.27 13.87
C PHE A 107 1.68 5.58 15.18
N GLU A 108 0.59 4.85 15.42
CA GLU A 108 -0.12 4.78 16.69
C GLU A 108 -0.18 3.32 17.14
N ILE A 109 -0.05 3.08 18.45
CA ILE A 109 -0.19 1.74 19.02
C ILE A 109 -1.68 1.43 19.09
N CYS A 110 -2.10 0.34 18.44
CA CYS A 110 -3.46 -0.18 18.59
C CYS A 110 -3.54 -1.04 19.86
N GLU A 111 -4.48 -0.70 20.75
CA GLU A 111 -4.81 -1.46 21.97
C GLU A 111 -5.90 -2.52 21.72
#